data_AF-A0A451AS18-F1
#
_entry.id   AF-A0A451AS18-F1
#
_cell.length_a   1.000
_cell.length_b   1.000
_cell.length_c   1.000
_cell.angle_alpha   90.00
_cell.angle_beta   90.00
_cell.angle_gamma   90.00
#
_symmetry.space_group_name_H-M   'P 1'
#
loop_
_entity.id
_entity.type
_entity.pdbx_description
1 polymer ?
#
loop_
_entity_poly.entity_id
_entity_poly.type
_entity_poly.pdbx_seq_one_letter_code
_entity_poly.pdbx_strand_id
1 'polypeptide(L)'
;MIWEEKPTNAAGVPPVKGKPVHDGLATGQRNREAPANSHIITPEERWHMIAVAAYYRAEQRGFMGGNPAEDWVAAEEEIDTLLSDNKQ
;
A
#
# COMPACT_ATOMS: atom_id res chain seq x y z
N MET A 1 -13.18 11.01 57.82
CA MET A 1 -14.26 10.27 57.13
C MET A 1 -14.02 10.40 55.64
N ILE A 2 -14.15 9.27 54.92
CA ILE A 2 -14.02 9.06 53.45
C ILE A 2 -12.61 9.29 52.86
N TRP A 3 -11.71 8.32 52.83
CA TRP A 3 -11.64 7.05 52.06
C TRP A 3 -11.42 7.23 50.55
N GLU A 4 -10.16 6.99 50.18
CA GLU A 4 -9.63 6.09 49.15
C GLU A 4 -10.11 6.23 47.69
N GLU A 5 -9.09 6.44 46.87
CA GLU A 5 -9.03 6.43 45.42
C GLU A 5 -9.74 5.18 44.83
N LYS A 6 -10.53 5.41 43.79
CA LYS A 6 -11.24 4.34 43.09
C LYS A 6 -10.24 3.55 42.23
N PRO A 7 -10.21 2.20 42.35
CA PRO A 7 -9.31 1.37 41.57
C PRO A 7 -9.68 1.42 40.07
N THR A 8 -8.67 1.62 39.23
CA THR A 8 -8.76 1.45 37.78
C THR A 8 -9.07 -0.01 37.48
N ASN A 9 -10.22 -0.25 36.85
CA ASN A 9 -10.66 -1.58 36.44
C ASN A 9 -9.66 -2.22 35.47
N ALA A 10 -9.00 -3.27 35.96
CA ALA A 10 -8.18 -4.18 35.17
C ALA A 10 -9.09 -5.16 34.43
N ALA A 11 -9.29 -4.94 33.13
CA ALA A 11 -9.67 -6.00 32.20
C ALA A 11 -8.40 -6.52 31.54
N GLY A 12 -7.87 -7.62 32.05
CA GLY A 12 -6.73 -8.32 31.50
C GLY A 12 -7.05 -8.94 30.13
N VAL A 13 -6.20 -8.64 29.15
CA VAL A 13 -5.93 -9.52 28.01
C VAL A 13 -4.40 -9.63 27.90
N PRO A 14 -3.83 -10.84 27.91
CA PRO A 14 -2.42 -11.08 28.23
C PRO A 14 -1.43 -10.72 27.10
N PRO A 15 -0.14 -10.50 27.42
CA PRO A 15 0.92 -10.33 26.43
C PRO A 15 1.27 -11.68 25.78
N VAL A 16 0.95 -11.86 24.50
CA VAL A 16 1.37 -13.05 23.75
C VAL A 16 2.83 -12.93 23.33
N LYS A 17 3.72 -13.51 24.13
CA LYS A 17 5.12 -13.75 23.77
C LYS A 17 5.26 -15.21 23.31
N GLY A 18 5.01 -15.45 22.03
CA GLY A 18 5.29 -16.72 21.35
C GLY A 18 6.47 -16.54 20.38
N LYS A 19 7.51 -17.35 20.55
CA LYS A 19 8.69 -17.50 19.67
C LYS A 19 8.45 -18.63 18.64
N PRO A 20 9.26 -18.71 17.56
CA PRO A 20 8.86 -19.13 16.21
C PRO A 20 8.86 -20.65 16.04
N VAL A 21 8.06 -21.17 15.09
CA VAL A 21 8.43 -22.18 14.07
C VAL A 21 7.18 -22.61 13.29
N HIS A 22 7.17 -22.35 11.98
CA HIS A 22 6.64 -23.30 11.02
C HIS A 22 7.72 -23.48 9.96
N ASP A 23 8.58 -24.47 10.19
CA ASP A 23 9.38 -25.10 9.16
C ASP A 23 8.45 -25.78 8.15
N GLY A 24 8.72 -25.59 6.85
CA GLY A 24 8.26 -26.53 5.83
C GLY A 24 7.43 -25.95 4.69
N LEU A 25 8.11 -25.24 3.79
CA LEU A 25 8.07 -25.47 2.33
C LEU A 25 6.69 -25.52 1.64
N ALA A 26 6.28 -24.37 1.09
CA ALA A 26 5.75 -24.31 -0.27
C ALA A 26 6.13 -22.96 -0.91
N THR A 27 7.29 -22.94 -1.54
CA THR A 27 7.59 -22.03 -2.64
C THR A 27 6.57 -22.22 -3.76
N GLY A 28 5.80 -21.19 -4.07
CA GLY A 28 4.94 -21.13 -5.26
C GLY A 28 3.95 -19.98 -5.11
N GLN A 29 4.05 -18.85 -5.80
CA GLN A 29 4.71 -18.56 -7.06
C GLN A 29 5.42 -17.20 -6.93
N ARG A 30 6.75 -17.21 -6.94
CA ARG A 30 7.44 -16.11 -7.64
C ARG A 30 7.01 -16.30 -9.09
N ASN A 31 5.96 -15.59 -9.52
CA ASN A 31 5.60 -15.50 -10.92
C ASN A 31 6.70 -14.67 -11.59
N ARG A 32 7.84 -15.32 -11.80
CA ARG A 32 9.06 -14.72 -12.31
C ARG A 32 9.33 -15.24 -13.70
N GLU A 33 8.29 -15.34 -14.53
CA GLU A 33 8.41 -15.58 -15.95
C GLU A 33 7.23 -14.91 -16.67
N ALA A 34 7.44 -13.71 -17.19
CA ALA A 34 6.88 -13.36 -18.48
C ALA A 34 8.03 -12.80 -19.34
N PRO A 35 8.16 -13.26 -20.59
CA PRO A 35 9.32 -13.02 -21.43
C PRO A 35 9.37 -11.56 -21.86
N ALA A 36 10.58 -11.10 -22.20
CA ALA A 36 10.80 -9.83 -22.85
C ALA A 36 9.89 -9.65 -24.09
N ASN A 37 9.37 -8.43 -24.25
CA ASN A 37 8.88 -7.84 -25.49
C ASN A 37 7.45 -8.14 -25.96
N SER A 38 6.49 -7.70 -25.15
CA SER A 38 5.37 -6.93 -25.70
C SER A 38 5.14 -5.74 -24.77
N HIS A 39 5.34 -4.52 -25.26
CA HIS A 39 5.12 -3.27 -24.51
C HIS A 39 3.61 -3.01 -24.29
N ILE A 40 2.87 -4.05 -23.94
CA ILE A 40 1.44 -4.01 -23.69
C ILE A 40 1.30 -3.90 -22.19
N ILE A 41 1.13 -2.66 -21.73
CA ILE A 41 0.79 -2.36 -20.35
C ILE A 41 -0.60 -2.97 -20.10
N THR A 42 -0.70 -3.89 -19.13
CA THR A 42 -2.02 -4.42 -18.76
C THR A 42 -2.81 -3.37 -17.97
N PRO A 43 -4.15 -3.47 -17.92
CA PRO A 43 -4.94 -2.58 -17.09
C PRO A 43 -4.44 -2.56 -15.64
N GLU A 44 -4.15 -3.71 -15.05
CA GLU A 44 -3.66 -3.85 -13.68
C GLU A 44 -2.33 -3.12 -13.46
N GLU A 45 -1.41 -3.21 -14.42
CA GLU A 45 -0.13 -2.49 -14.38
C GLU A 45 -0.37 -0.97 -14.41
N ARG A 46 -1.28 -0.49 -15.28
CA ARG A 46 -1.70 0.92 -15.32
C ARG A 46 -2.28 1.37 -13.98
N TRP A 47 -3.17 0.57 -13.37
CA TRP A 47 -3.74 0.87 -12.05
C TRP A 47 -2.65 0.98 -10.97
N HIS A 48 -1.66 0.09 -11.00
CA HIS A 48 -0.55 0.13 -10.05
C HIS A 48 0.30 1.39 -10.22
N MET A 49 0.63 1.75 -11.45
CA MET A 49 1.37 2.99 -11.76
C MET A 49 0.65 4.23 -11.27
N ILE A 50 -0.67 4.32 -11.50
CA ILE A 50 -1.51 5.44 -11.03
C ILE A 50 -1.51 5.53 -9.50
N ALA A 51 -1.73 4.40 -8.83
CA ALA A 51 -1.76 4.37 -7.37
C ALA A 51 -0.44 4.82 -6.74
N VAL A 52 0.69 4.38 -7.31
CA VAL A 52 2.03 4.76 -6.88
C VAL A 52 2.29 6.25 -7.13
N ALA A 53 1.93 6.77 -8.31
CA ALA A 53 2.05 8.19 -8.61
C ALA A 53 1.20 9.07 -7.68
N ALA A 54 -0.06 8.70 -7.45
CA ALA A 54 -0.95 9.39 -6.51
C ALA A 54 -0.40 9.39 -5.08
N TYR A 55 0.19 8.27 -4.64
CA TYR A 55 0.86 8.19 -3.35
C TYR A 55 2.04 9.16 -3.23
N TYR A 56 2.94 9.19 -4.21
CA TYR A 56 4.08 10.13 -4.19
C TYR A 56 3.63 11.58 -4.26
N ARG A 57 2.52 11.89 -4.94
CA ARG A 57 1.95 13.24 -4.94
C ARG A 57 1.44 13.64 -3.57
N ALA A 58 0.73 12.75 -2.89
CA ALA A 58 0.28 12.99 -1.52
C ALA A 58 1.47 13.08 -0.55
N GLU A 59 2.49 12.24 -0.72
CA GLU A 59 3.72 12.24 0.09
C GLU A 59 4.52 13.54 -0.06
N GLN A 60 4.63 14.09 -1.29
CA GLN A 60 5.29 15.37 -1.54
C GLN A 60 4.64 16.54 -0.79
N ARG A 61 3.33 16.43 -0.53
CA ARG A 61 2.56 17.38 0.29
C ARG A 61 2.62 17.06 1.79
N GLY A 62 3.32 16.01 2.18
CA GLY A 62 3.36 15.47 3.53
C GLY A 62 2.01 14.94 4.02
N PHE A 63 1.13 14.54 3.09
CA PHE A 63 -0.26 14.13 3.36
C PHE A 63 -1.10 15.21 4.07
N MET A 64 -0.65 16.47 4.05
CA MET A 64 -1.28 17.58 4.75
C MET A 64 -1.94 18.54 3.77
N GLY A 65 -3.27 18.68 3.89
CA GLY A 65 -4.02 19.69 3.12
C GLY A 65 -4.20 19.39 1.63
N GLY A 66 -3.92 18.17 1.19
CA GLY A 66 -4.22 17.69 -0.17
C GLY A 66 -5.59 17.02 -0.26
N ASN A 67 -6.14 16.97 -1.47
CA ASN A 67 -7.32 16.16 -1.79
C ASN A 67 -6.83 14.88 -2.49
N PRO A 68 -6.96 13.70 -1.86
CA PRO A 68 -6.58 12.44 -2.49
C PRO A 68 -7.22 12.27 -3.87
N ALA A 69 -8.48 12.66 -4.06
CA ALA A 69 -9.15 12.53 -5.35
C ALA A 69 -8.45 13.35 -6.45
N GLU A 70 -7.96 14.55 -6.14
CA GLU A 70 -7.20 15.37 -7.09
C GLU A 70 -5.82 14.77 -7.38
N ASP A 71 -5.17 14.19 -6.38
CA ASP A 71 -3.89 13.50 -6.57
C ASP A 71 -4.04 12.25 -7.45
N TRP A 72 -5.17 11.54 -7.33
CA TRP A 72 -5.51 10.41 -8.19
C TRP A 72 -5.81 10.85 -9.62
N VAL A 73 -6.65 11.87 -9.84
CA VAL A 73 -6.96 12.37 -11.20
C VAL A 73 -5.68 12.83 -11.91
N ALA A 74 -4.84 13.61 -11.22
CA ALA A 74 -3.59 14.07 -11.81
C ALA A 74 -2.61 12.92 -12.11
N ALA A 75 -2.58 11.87 -11.26
CA ALA A 75 -1.80 10.67 -11.52
C ALA A 75 -2.35 9.87 -12.72
N GLU A 76 -3.67 9.79 -12.89
CA GLU A 76 -4.28 9.16 -14.06
C GLU A 76 -3.84 9.83 -15.35
N GLU A 77 -3.90 11.16 -15.43
CA GLU A 77 -3.48 11.94 -16.60
C GLU A 77 -1.98 11.78 -16.91
N GLU A 78 -1.13 11.79 -15.88
CA GLU A 78 0.31 11.61 -16.01
C GLU A 78 0.65 10.23 -16.58
N ILE A 79 0.10 9.16 -16.00
CA ILE A 79 0.33 7.80 -16.48
C ILE A 79 -0.26 7.64 -17.88
N ASP A 80 -1.47 8.13 -18.15
CA ASP A 80 -2.10 8.00 -19.48
C ASP A 80 -1.26 8.67 -20.58
N THR A 81 -0.67 9.83 -20.28
CA THR A 81 0.27 10.51 -21.18
C THR A 81 1.53 9.67 -21.42
N LEU A 82 2.15 9.17 -20.34
CA LEU A 82 3.33 8.32 -20.42
C LEU A 82 3.08 7.03 -21.22
N LEU A 83 1.91 6.42 -21.06
CA LEU A 83 1.55 5.19 -21.79
C LEU A 83 1.20 5.46 -23.26
N SER A 84 0.62 6.62 -23.56
CA SER A 84 0.31 7.05 -24.92
C SER A 84 1.59 7.35 -25.71
N ASP A 85 2.58 7.98 -25.07
CA ASP A 85 3.88 8.28 -25.67
C ASP A 85 4.72 7.02 -25.91
N ASN A 86 4.65 6.04 -25.01
CA ASN A 86 5.41 4.78 -25.09
C ASN A 86 4.80 3.76 -26.07
N LYS A 87 3.70 4.13 -26.75
CA LYS A 87 3.03 3.32 -27.77
C LYS A 87 3.48 3.65 -29.21
N GLN A 88 4.44 4.55 -29.39
CA GLN A 88 5.02 4.94 -30.69
C GLN A 88 6.21 4.05 -31.08
#